data_AF-A0A7M7G5C6-F1
#
_entry.id   AF-A0A7M7G5C6-F1
#
_cell.length_a   1.000
_cell.length_b   1.000
_cell.length_c   1.000
_cell.angle_alpha   90.00
_cell.angle_beta   90.00
_cell.angle_gamma   90.00
#
_symmetry.space_group_name_H-M   'P 1'
#
loop_
_entity.id
_entity.type
_entity.pdbx_description
1 polymer ?
#
loop_
_entity_poly.entity_id
_entity_poly.type
_entity_poly.pdbx_seq_one_letter_code
_entity_poly.pdbx_strand_id
1 'polypeptide(L)'
;MSSDKEISKDAPQEKKAKVDDANSFGAAFSNLKKSEFFKDELPESTKGESSKNKNTNLNPLLINPKQRGNPLLKHITSVPYEYSEIIPDYVVGKTSCILFLSLRYHQLNPDYIHERLKTLGSSYNLRVLLVQVDVAEPHHSLKHLTRICILADLTLMLAWSAEEAGKIIETYKAYENKPPDMIMERSDTAPHQKLINALTTVRSVNKTDAMTLLSTFGTFKDIIEAPSASLALCPGFGPQKAQRLNKTLHETFLRQKNTKD
;
A
#
# COMPACT_ATOMS: atom_id res chain seq x y z
N MET A 1 55.11 -17.36 -49.53
CA MET A 1 53.95 -18.17 -49.96
C MET A 1 52.74 -17.26 -49.81
N SER A 2 52.48 -16.44 -50.82
CA SER A 2 51.51 -16.70 -51.91
C SER A 2 50.07 -16.50 -51.42
N SER A 3 49.14 -15.78 -52.05
CA SER A 3 49.08 -14.84 -53.18
C SER A 3 47.66 -14.22 -53.14
N ASP A 4 47.51 -13.02 -53.67
CA ASP A 4 46.27 -12.27 -53.91
C ASP A 4 45.26 -12.91 -54.93
N LYS A 5 44.04 -12.32 -54.95
CA LYS A 5 43.10 -12.13 -56.11
C LYS A 5 42.27 -13.34 -56.58
N GLU A 6 41.06 -13.25 -57.16
CA GLU A 6 40.05 -12.22 -57.46
C GLU A 6 38.79 -12.96 -58.02
N ILE A 7 37.58 -12.49 -57.69
CA ILE A 7 36.40 -12.22 -58.56
C ILE A 7 35.85 -13.24 -59.60
N SER A 8 34.50 -13.34 -59.58
CA SER A 8 33.50 -13.66 -60.64
C SER A 8 33.21 -15.15 -60.94
N LYS A 9 32.02 -15.61 -61.37
CA LYS A 9 30.70 -15.04 -61.73
C LYS A 9 29.72 -16.21 -61.94
N ASP A 10 28.42 -15.89 -61.89
CA ASP A 10 27.30 -16.48 -62.63
C ASP A 10 26.53 -17.72 -62.15
N ALA A 11 25.21 -17.53 -62.26
CA ALA A 11 24.07 -18.37 -61.91
C ALA A 11 23.75 -19.45 -62.97
N PRO A 12 22.68 -20.23 -62.75
CA PRO A 12 21.50 -20.06 -63.62
C PRO A 12 20.18 -20.07 -62.80
N GLN A 13 19.37 -19.01 -62.81
CA GLN A 13 18.24 -18.74 -63.71
C GLN A 13 17.21 -19.88 -63.85
N GLU A 14 16.03 -19.67 -63.25
CA GLU A 14 14.77 -20.19 -63.78
C GLU A 14 13.65 -19.12 -63.71
N LYS A 15 12.70 -19.27 -64.63
CA LYS A 15 11.95 -18.20 -65.31
C LYS A 15 10.67 -17.74 -64.61
N LYS A 16 10.30 -16.49 -64.92
CA LYS A 16 9.05 -15.79 -64.61
C LYS A 16 7.79 -16.50 -65.13
N ALA A 17 6.73 -16.48 -64.32
CA ALA A 17 5.35 -16.29 -64.76
C ALA A 17 4.64 -15.29 -63.82
N LYS A 18 3.91 -14.34 -64.40
CA LYS A 18 3.14 -13.24 -63.80
C LYS A 18 1.93 -13.77 -63.01
N VAL A 19 1.70 -13.26 -61.79
CA VAL A 19 0.36 -13.12 -61.18
C VAL A 19 0.33 -11.80 -60.41
N ASP A 20 -0.76 -11.07 -60.57
CA ASP A 20 -0.96 -9.67 -60.23
C ASP A 20 -1.11 -9.40 -58.71
N ASP A 21 -0.26 -8.52 -58.16
CA ASP A 21 -0.32 -8.05 -56.77
C ASP A 21 -1.47 -7.03 -56.58
N ALA A 22 -2.68 -7.56 -56.49
CA ALA A 22 -3.79 -6.88 -55.84
C ALA A 22 -3.65 -7.05 -54.31
N ASN A 23 -2.75 -6.30 -53.68
CA ASN A 23 -2.78 -6.05 -52.23
C ASN A 23 -1.85 -4.88 -51.83
N SER A 24 -2.15 -3.68 -52.31
CA SER A 24 -1.66 -2.46 -51.67
C SER A 24 -2.70 -1.98 -50.66
N PHE A 25 -2.35 -2.08 -49.38
CA PHE A 25 -3.11 -1.55 -48.24
C PHE A 25 -3.57 -0.09 -48.46
N GLY A 26 -2.83 0.70 -49.25
CA GLY A 26 -3.21 2.07 -49.62
C GLY A 26 -4.46 2.16 -50.51
N ALA A 27 -4.71 1.18 -51.37
CA ALA A 27 -5.90 1.14 -52.20
C ALA A 27 -7.16 0.84 -51.35
N ALA A 28 -7.03 -0.07 -50.38
CA ALA A 28 -8.12 -0.36 -49.44
C ALA A 28 -8.45 0.86 -48.54
N PHE A 29 -7.43 1.59 -48.08
CA PHE A 29 -7.63 2.77 -47.23
C PHE A 29 -8.23 3.97 -47.97
N SER A 30 -7.88 4.15 -49.26
CA SER A 30 -8.46 5.21 -50.09
C SER A 30 -9.93 4.97 -50.44
N ASN A 31 -10.34 3.70 -50.57
CA ASN A 31 -11.75 3.34 -50.75
C ASN A 31 -12.57 3.56 -49.47
N LEU A 32 -11.97 3.38 -48.29
CA LEU A 32 -12.65 3.65 -47.01
C LEU A 32 -13.01 5.14 -46.86
N LYS A 33 -12.09 6.04 -47.22
CA LYS A 33 -12.33 7.51 -47.22
C LYS A 33 -13.42 7.96 -48.19
N LYS A 34 -13.68 7.18 -49.25
CA LYS A 34 -14.71 7.47 -50.26
C LYS A 34 -16.08 6.90 -49.89
N SER A 35 -16.19 6.12 -48.80
CA SER A 35 -17.47 5.59 -48.36
C SER A 35 -18.32 6.67 -47.69
N GLU A 36 -19.64 6.62 -47.87
CA GLU A 36 -20.61 7.54 -47.24
C GLU A 36 -20.61 7.50 -45.70
N PHE A 37 -19.87 6.56 -45.11
CA PHE A 37 -19.70 6.40 -43.66
C PHE A 37 -18.45 7.09 -43.10
N PHE A 38 -17.58 7.65 -43.95
CA PHE A 38 -16.40 8.39 -43.51
C PHE A 38 -16.72 9.89 -43.40
N LYS A 39 -16.93 10.38 -42.17
CA LYS A 39 -17.06 11.81 -41.87
C LYS A 39 -15.72 12.34 -41.37
N ASP A 40 -15.20 13.39 -42.00
CA ASP A 40 -13.90 14.02 -41.68
C ASP A 40 -13.92 14.92 -40.43
N GLU A 41 -15.00 14.90 -39.63
CA GLU A 41 -15.11 15.73 -38.44
C GLU A 41 -14.51 15.03 -37.21
N LEU A 42 -13.30 15.47 -36.84
CA LEU A 42 -12.79 15.34 -35.48
C LEU A 42 -13.71 16.15 -34.53
N PRO A 43 -14.04 15.65 -33.33
CA PRO A 43 -14.86 16.42 -32.40
C PRO A 43 -14.08 17.64 -31.92
N GLU A 44 -14.43 18.81 -32.43
CA GLU A 44 -14.13 20.08 -31.77
C GLU A 44 -14.84 20.12 -30.43
N SER A 45 -14.08 20.48 -29.39
CA SER A 45 -14.51 20.60 -28.00
C SER A 45 -15.46 21.79 -27.82
N THR A 46 -16.73 21.60 -28.16
CA THR A 46 -17.78 22.55 -27.80
C THR A 46 -18.03 22.51 -26.30
N LYS A 47 -17.68 23.63 -25.66
CA LYS A 47 -18.10 24.12 -24.35
C LYS A 47 -19.46 23.56 -23.92
N GLY A 48 -19.42 22.52 -23.10
CA GLY A 48 -20.54 21.95 -22.37
C GLY A 48 -20.01 21.52 -21.02
N GLU A 49 -20.41 22.27 -20.00
CA GLU A 49 -20.20 22.03 -18.57
C GLU A 49 -18.81 21.50 -18.19
N SER A 50 -17.97 22.47 -17.83
CA SER A 50 -16.98 22.25 -16.79
C SER A 50 -17.68 21.60 -15.60
N SER A 51 -17.62 20.27 -15.56
CA SER A 51 -17.40 19.57 -14.31
C SER A 51 -16.11 20.16 -13.78
N LYS A 52 -16.22 21.32 -13.13
CA LYS A 52 -15.33 21.72 -12.06
C LYS A 52 -15.15 20.42 -11.31
N ASN A 53 -13.96 19.82 -11.41
CA ASN A 53 -13.46 19.07 -10.27
C ASN A 53 -13.79 20.01 -9.13
N LYS A 54 -14.81 19.65 -8.34
CA LYS A 54 -15.11 20.35 -7.11
C LYS A 54 -13.73 20.47 -6.50
N ASN A 55 -13.25 21.70 -6.35
CA ASN A 55 -12.14 21.96 -5.47
C ASN A 55 -12.56 21.23 -4.20
N THR A 56 -12.02 20.03 -4.00
CA THR A 56 -11.81 19.54 -2.66
C THR A 56 -11.08 20.72 -2.07
N ASN A 57 -11.69 21.36 -1.08
CA ASN A 57 -11.04 22.44 -0.36
C ASN A 57 -9.78 21.81 0.24
N LEU A 58 -8.71 21.76 -0.54
CA LEU A 58 -7.40 21.28 -0.17
C LEU A 58 -6.89 22.41 0.70
N ASN A 59 -7.27 22.35 1.97
CA ASN A 59 -6.73 23.23 2.99
C ASN A 59 -5.21 23.13 2.85
N PRO A 60 -4.50 24.22 2.50
CA PRO A 60 -3.07 24.14 2.33
C PRO A 60 -2.42 23.72 3.66
N LEU A 61 -1.28 23.03 3.57
CA LEU A 61 -0.42 22.81 4.73
C LEU A 61 0.06 24.17 5.24
N LEU A 62 -0.26 24.54 6.48
CA LEU A 62 0.26 25.79 7.04
C LEU A 62 1.63 25.55 7.64
N ILE A 63 2.60 26.37 7.25
CA ILE A 63 4.00 26.27 7.65
C ILE A 63 4.41 27.52 8.42
N ASN A 64 5.12 27.30 9.52
CA ASN A 64 5.68 28.39 10.29
C ASN A 64 6.80 29.09 9.49
N PRO A 65 6.84 30.43 9.40
CA PRO A 65 7.94 31.16 8.78
C PRO A 65 9.33 30.77 9.30
N LYS A 66 9.44 30.30 10.55
CA LYS A 66 10.69 29.79 11.13
C LYS A 66 11.25 28.55 10.43
N GLN A 67 10.42 27.81 9.70
CA GLN A 67 10.83 26.63 8.93
C GLN A 67 11.33 26.97 7.52
N ARG A 68 11.39 28.27 7.14
CA ARG A 68 11.98 28.69 5.88
C ARG A 68 13.44 28.22 5.80
N GLY A 69 13.78 27.53 4.71
CA GLY A 69 15.12 26.99 4.48
C GLY A 69 15.34 25.56 5.00
N ASN A 70 14.35 24.95 5.67
CA ASN A 70 14.45 23.56 6.08
C ASN A 70 14.49 22.64 4.84
N PRO A 71 15.49 21.73 4.70
CA PRO A 71 15.63 20.86 3.54
C PRO A 71 14.40 19.98 3.30
N LEU A 72 13.64 19.63 4.34
CA LEU A 72 12.45 18.79 4.20
C LEU A 72 11.37 19.41 3.31
N LEU A 73 11.32 20.75 3.22
CA LEU A 73 10.34 21.46 2.39
C LEU A 73 10.49 21.12 0.89
N LYS A 74 11.71 20.79 0.45
CA LYS A 74 11.97 20.39 -0.95
C LYS A 74 11.31 19.06 -1.32
N HIS A 75 11.01 18.25 -0.32
CA HIS A 75 10.41 16.94 -0.47
C HIS A 75 8.89 16.95 -0.26
N ILE A 76 8.30 18.11 0.07
CA ILE A 76 6.85 18.32 0.11
C ILE A 76 6.42 18.82 -1.28
N THR A 77 5.94 17.89 -2.11
CA THR A 77 5.55 18.11 -3.51
C THR A 77 4.09 17.75 -3.77
N SER A 78 3.54 16.80 -3.03
CA SER A 78 2.18 16.25 -3.22
C SER A 78 1.09 17.18 -2.68
N VAL A 79 1.46 18.14 -1.82
CA VAL A 79 0.52 18.96 -1.05
C VAL A 79 0.87 20.44 -1.19
N PRO A 80 -0.10 21.32 -1.51
CA PRO A 80 0.14 22.76 -1.50
C PRO A 80 0.34 23.27 -0.06
N TYR A 81 1.29 24.18 0.13
CA TYR A 81 1.57 24.77 1.43
C TYR A 81 1.59 26.30 1.39
N GLU A 82 1.28 26.91 2.53
CA GLU A 82 1.25 28.36 2.73
C GLU A 82 2.00 28.72 4.02
N TYR A 83 2.70 29.85 4.03
CA TYR A 83 3.32 30.36 5.24
C TYR A 83 2.30 31.17 6.04
N SER A 84 2.09 30.79 7.31
CA SER A 84 1.18 31.50 8.22
C SER A 84 1.84 31.65 9.58
N GLU A 85 1.50 32.71 10.31
CA GLU A 85 1.94 32.87 11.70
C GLU A 85 1.22 31.86 12.59
N ILE A 86 1.87 30.72 12.82
CA ILE A 86 1.36 29.61 13.63
C ILE A 86 2.31 29.34 14.80
N ILE A 87 1.75 28.77 15.88
CA ILE A 87 2.55 28.31 17.02
C ILE A 87 3.35 27.04 16.67
N PRO A 88 2.74 25.93 16.19
CA PRO A 88 3.49 24.74 15.77
C PRO A 88 4.35 25.01 14.52
N ASP A 89 5.14 24.03 14.10
CA ASP A 89 5.98 24.17 12.89
C ASP A 89 5.16 23.89 11.62
N TYR A 90 4.25 22.92 11.68
CA TYR A 90 3.34 22.58 10.60
C TYR A 90 1.94 22.30 11.14
N VAL A 91 0.91 22.81 10.47
CA VAL A 91 -0.50 22.46 10.75
C VAL A 91 -1.02 21.64 9.58
N VAL A 92 -1.23 20.35 9.84
CA VAL A 92 -1.72 19.39 8.84
C VAL A 92 -3.24 19.32 8.83
N GLY A 93 -3.93 19.63 9.93
CA GLY A 93 -5.39 19.65 9.93
C GLY A 93 -5.96 20.55 11.02
N LYS A 94 -7.29 20.68 11.06
CA LYS A 94 -7.96 21.57 12.02
C LYS A 94 -7.61 21.29 13.48
N THR A 95 -7.42 20.02 13.83
CA THR A 95 -7.12 19.56 15.20
C THR A 95 -5.76 18.87 15.31
N SER A 96 -4.94 18.96 14.27
CA SER A 96 -3.72 18.17 14.12
C SER A 96 -2.52 19.04 13.76
N CYS A 97 -1.49 19.00 14.59
CA CYS A 97 -0.26 19.77 14.38
C CYS A 97 1.00 18.91 14.50
N ILE A 98 2.08 19.39 13.87
CA ILE A 98 3.39 18.76 13.89
C ILE A 98 4.43 19.78 14.37
N LEU A 99 5.25 19.34 15.32
CA LEU A 99 6.50 20.00 15.72
C LEU A 99 7.67 19.25 15.07
N PHE A 100 8.64 19.98 14.55
CA PHE A 100 9.82 19.41 13.92
C PHE A 100 11.06 19.65 14.77
N LEU A 101 11.85 18.59 14.98
CA LEU A 101 13.08 18.65 15.75
C LEU A 101 14.15 17.74 15.13
N SER A 102 15.33 18.26 14.84
CA SER A 102 16.50 17.42 14.53
C SER A 102 17.17 16.98 15.83
N LEU A 103 17.66 15.74 15.89
CA LEU A 103 18.41 15.24 17.05
C LEU A 103 19.69 16.03 17.30
N ARG A 104 20.41 16.42 16.24
CA ARG A 104 21.58 17.28 16.33
C ARG A 104 21.24 18.62 16.96
N TYR A 105 20.10 19.21 16.59
CA TYR A 105 19.64 20.46 17.19
C TYR A 105 19.22 20.27 18.66
N HIS A 106 18.56 19.15 19.00
CA HIS A 106 18.19 18.84 20.38
C HIS A 106 19.40 18.67 21.30
N GLN A 107 20.50 18.09 20.80
CA GLN A 107 21.74 17.97 21.55
C GLN A 107 22.37 19.34 21.86
N LEU A 108 22.24 20.31 20.95
CA LEU A 108 22.73 21.66 21.16
C LEU A 108 21.79 22.49 22.05
N ASN A 109 20.48 22.30 21.93
CA ASN A 109 19.45 23.07 22.63
C ASN A 109 18.40 22.13 23.26
N PRO A 110 18.69 21.52 24.42
CA PRO A 110 17.77 20.56 25.06
C PRO A 110 16.48 21.22 25.58
N ASP A 111 16.55 22.47 26.04
CA ASP A 111 15.40 23.20 26.60
C ASP A 111 14.39 23.70 25.55
N TYR A 112 14.83 23.78 24.28
CA TYR A 112 14.00 24.28 23.18
C TYR A 112 12.65 23.56 23.08
N ILE A 113 12.65 22.22 23.17
CA ILE A 113 11.40 21.45 23.04
C ILE A 113 10.44 21.71 24.20
N HIS A 114 10.97 21.91 25.42
CA HIS A 114 10.16 22.20 26.59
C HIS A 114 9.46 23.56 26.48
N GLU A 115 10.17 24.58 26.00
CA GLU A 115 9.58 25.90 25.76
C GLU A 115 8.53 25.85 24.65
N ARG A 116 8.81 25.14 23.54
CA ARG A 116 7.85 24.99 22.43
C ARG A 116 6.57 24.28 22.87
N LEU A 117 6.67 23.24 23.70
CA LEU A 117 5.52 22.54 24.28
C LEU A 117 4.69 23.46 25.18
N LYS A 118 5.33 24.28 26.03
CA LYS A 118 4.63 25.25 26.89
C LYS A 118 3.84 26.25 26.06
N THR A 119 4.42 26.77 24.98
CA THR A 119 3.72 27.71 24.09
C THR A 119 2.59 27.06 23.29
N LEU A 120 2.73 25.79 22.91
CA LEU A 120 1.69 25.06 22.18
C LEU A 120 0.47 24.73 23.06
N GLY A 121 0.71 24.39 24.31
CA GLY A 121 -0.33 23.99 25.26
C GLY A 121 -1.17 22.80 24.77
N SER A 122 -2.47 22.87 24.99
CA SER A 122 -3.48 21.87 24.60
C SER A 122 -4.32 22.31 23.38
N SER A 123 -3.76 23.18 22.53
CA SER A 123 -4.49 23.78 21.40
C SER A 123 -4.91 22.78 20.31
N TYR A 124 -4.30 21.60 20.28
CA TYR A 124 -4.54 20.57 19.28
C TYR A 124 -4.76 19.21 19.96
N ASN A 125 -5.66 18.40 19.40
CA ASN A 125 -5.94 17.06 19.90
C ASN A 125 -4.82 16.09 19.50
N LEU A 126 -4.50 16.04 18.20
CA LEU A 126 -3.36 15.28 17.71
C LEU A 126 -2.13 16.18 17.64
N ARG A 127 -1.15 15.90 18.50
CA ARG A 127 0.13 16.60 18.52
C ARG A 127 1.23 15.61 18.20
N VAL A 128 1.91 15.82 17.08
CA VAL A 128 2.97 14.95 16.60
C VAL A 128 4.31 15.66 16.78
N LEU A 129 5.27 14.99 17.41
CA LEU A 129 6.67 15.40 17.41
C LEU A 129 7.41 14.60 16.35
N LEU A 130 7.71 15.24 15.22
CA LEU A 130 8.50 14.66 14.14
C LEU A 130 9.99 14.92 14.41
N VAL A 131 10.71 13.85 14.70
CA VAL A 131 12.14 13.88 15.02
C VAL A 131 12.95 13.34 13.86
N GLN A 132 13.85 14.18 13.33
CA GLN A 132 14.84 13.76 12.34
C GLN A 132 16.08 13.19 13.04
N VAL A 133 16.41 11.94 12.73
CA VAL A 133 17.58 11.21 13.25
C VAL A 133 18.79 11.50 12.37
N ASP A 134 19.59 12.48 12.75
CA ASP A 134 20.76 12.98 12.00
C ASP A 134 22.10 12.88 12.77
N VAL A 135 22.12 12.00 13.78
CA VAL A 135 23.25 11.74 14.69
C VAL A 135 23.55 10.24 14.72
N ALA A 136 24.83 9.87 14.84
CA ALA A 136 25.28 8.48 14.87
C ALA A 136 24.77 7.71 16.10
N GLU A 137 24.67 8.37 17.25
CA GLU A 137 24.25 7.77 18.53
C GLU A 137 22.92 8.38 19.03
N PRO A 138 21.76 7.95 18.50
CA PRO A 138 20.47 8.57 18.80
C PRO A 138 19.82 8.03 20.10
N HIS A 139 20.28 6.91 20.63
CA HIS A 139 19.58 6.16 21.68
C HIS A 139 19.31 6.98 22.96
N HIS A 140 20.30 7.74 23.44
CA HIS A 140 20.13 8.54 24.66
C HIS A 140 19.13 9.69 24.47
N SER A 141 19.28 10.46 23.39
CA SER A 141 18.38 11.58 23.06
C SER A 141 16.95 11.09 22.80
N LEU A 142 16.79 9.97 22.09
CA LEU A 142 15.48 9.38 21.85
C LEU A 142 14.82 8.91 23.13
N LYS A 143 15.55 8.25 24.05
CA LYS A 143 15.01 7.85 25.35
C LYS A 143 14.46 9.06 26.12
N HIS A 144 15.18 10.18 26.10
CA HIS A 144 14.75 11.42 26.73
C HIS A 144 13.50 12.00 26.06
N LEU A 145 13.51 12.14 24.73
CA LEU A 145 12.38 12.66 23.96
C LEU A 145 11.13 11.79 24.08
N THR A 146 11.27 10.46 24.10
CA THR A 146 10.14 9.55 24.33
C THR A 146 9.49 9.78 25.68
N ARG A 147 10.29 10.00 26.74
CA ARG A 147 9.75 10.33 28.07
C ARG A 147 8.97 11.65 28.04
N ILE A 148 9.50 12.67 27.37
CA ILE A 148 8.80 13.96 27.19
C ILE A 148 7.48 13.76 26.44
N CYS A 149 7.49 12.98 25.35
CA CYS A 149 6.30 12.74 24.54
C CYS A 149 5.19 12.05 25.33
N ILE A 150 5.54 11.05 26.16
CA ILE A 150 4.58 10.36 27.02
C ILE A 150 3.99 11.32 28.05
N LEU A 151 4.82 12.14 28.71
CA LEU A 151 4.35 13.04 29.77
C LEU A 151 3.49 14.19 29.26
N ALA A 152 3.68 14.60 28.00
CA ALA A 152 2.98 15.72 27.39
C ALA A 152 1.91 15.29 26.37
N ASP A 153 1.55 14.00 26.32
CA ASP A 153 0.58 13.41 25.38
C ASP A 153 0.85 13.78 23.91
N LEU A 154 2.08 13.56 23.46
CA LEU A 154 2.53 13.71 22.07
C LEU A 154 2.78 12.35 21.43
N THR A 155 2.51 12.27 20.13
CA THR A 155 2.93 11.12 19.32
C THR A 155 4.32 11.37 18.77
N LEU A 156 5.29 10.54 19.14
CA LEU A 156 6.65 10.60 18.60
C LEU A 156 6.71 9.90 17.23
N MET A 157 7.15 10.63 16.21
CA MET A 157 7.41 10.10 14.86
C MET A 157 8.88 10.28 14.52
N LEU A 158 9.54 9.23 14.07
CA LEU A 158 10.96 9.27 13.69
C LEU A 158 11.10 9.31 12.17
N ALA A 159 12.07 10.08 11.69
CA ALA A 159 12.47 10.12 10.28
C ALA A 159 13.99 10.01 10.19
N TRP A 160 14.49 9.11 9.34
CA TRP A 160 15.92 8.88 9.12
C TRP A 160 16.52 9.82 8.07
N SER A 161 15.69 10.57 7.37
CA SER A 161 16.10 11.55 6.37
C SER A 161 15.13 12.72 6.29
N ALA A 162 15.58 13.84 5.72
CA ALA A 162 14.72 14.99 5.43
C ALA A 162 13.63 14.63 4.39
N GLU A 163 13.91 13.70 3.48
CA GLU A 163 12.95 13.20 2.50
C GLU A 163 11.81 12.43 3.19
N GLU A 164 12.16 11.51 4.09
CA GLU A 164 11.17 10.76 4.87
C GLU A 164 10.33 11.70 5.75
N ALA A 165 10.95 12.69 6.39
CA ALA A 165 10.25 13.70 7.17
C ALA A 165 9.21 14.46 6.32
N GLY A 166 9.58 14.86 5.10
CA GLY A 166 8.66 15.49 4.15
C GLY A 166 7.48 14.59 3.79
N LYS A 167 7.76 13.34 3.40
CA LYS A 167 6.72 12.33 3.06
C LYS A 167 5.78 12.03 4.23
N ILE A 168 6.29 12.00 5.47
CA ILE A 168 5.47 11.81 6.66
C ILE A 168 4.47 12.96 6.81
N ILE A 169 4.91 14.22 6.66
CA ILE A 169 4.04 15.40 6.74
C ILE A 169 2.98 15.35 5.63
N GLU A 170 3.36 15.02 4.40
CA GLU A 170 2.42 14.83 3.29
C GLU A 170 1.38 13.76 3.60
N THR A 171 1.81 12.63 4.17
CA THR A 171 0.92 11.54 4.55
C THR A 171 -0.06 12.00 5.62
N TYR A 172 0.40 12.67 6.67
CA TYR A 172 -0.52 13.23 7.67
C TYR A 172 -1.56 14.17 7.06
N LYS A 173 -1.16 14.98 6.09
CA LYS A 173 -2.09 15.88 5.40
C LYS A 173 -3.07 15.16 4.50
N ALA A 174 -2.59 14.22 3.69
CA ALA A 174 -3.42 13.44 2.77
C ALA A 174 -4.46 12.58 3.52
N TYR A 175 -4.14 12.15 4.74
CA TYR A 175 -5.01 11.33 5.56
C TYR A 175 -5.95 12.12 6.49
N GLU A 176 -5.97 13.46 6.44
CA GLU A 176 -6.84 14.30 7.28
C GLU A 176 -8.33 13.89 7.16
N ASN A 177 -8.80 13.60 5.96
CA ASN A 177 -10.20 13.27 5.67
C ASN A 177 -10.40 11.79 5.28
N LYS A 178 -9.39 10.94 5.47
CA LYS A 178 -9.48 9.54 5.03
C LYS A 178 -10.27 8.71 6.04
N PRO A 179 -11.30 7.96 5.61
CA PRO A 179 -12.07 7.12 6.53
C PRO A 179 -11.21 5.96 7.07
N PRO A 180 -11.59 5.37 8.23
CA PRO A 180 -10.85 4.28 8.87
C PRO A 180 -10.92 2.94 8.11
N ASP A 181 -11.57 2.89 6.95
CA ASP A 181 -11.81 1.67 6.14
C ASP A 181 -10.54 0.84 5.89
N MET A 182 -9.37 1.48 5.78
CA MET A 182 -8.10 0.77 5.60
C MET A 182 -7.66 -0.04 6.83
N ILE A 183 -8.11 0.36 8.02
CA ILE A 183 -7.73 -0.24 9.31
C ILE A 183 -8.81 -1.21 9.80
N MET A 184 -10.04 -1.09 9.30
CA MET A 184 -11.12 -2.01 9.63
C MET A 184 -10.79 -3.43 9.16
N GLU A 185 -11.20 -4.41 9.98
CA GLU A 185 -11.09 -5.82 9.60
C GLU A 185 -11.87 -6.03 8.30
N ARG A 186 -11.17 -6.47 7.26
CA ARG A 186 -11.81 -6.91 6.02
C ARG A 186 -12.50 -8.22 6.32
N SER A 187 -13.77 -8.16 6.65
CA SER A 187 -14.58 -9.37 6.78
C SER A 187 -14.54 -10.11 5.44
N ASP A 188 -14.01 -11.33 5.43
CA ASP A 188 -14.01 -12.16 4.23
C ASP A 188 -15.46 -12.46 3.84
N THR A 189 -15.97 -11.78 2.81
CA THR A 189 -17.39 -11.85 2.43
C THR A 189 -17.76 -13.16 1.76
N ALA A 190 -16.80 -13.81 1.10
CA ALA A 190 -17.02 -15.07 0.40
C ALA A 190 -17.18 -16.26 1.37
N PRO A 191 -18.25 -17.07 1.27
CA PRO A 191 -18.47 -18.24 2.12
C PRO A 191 -17.31 -19.23 2.15
N HIS A 192 -16.68 -19.45 0.99
CA HIS A 192 -15.52 -20.33 0.84
C HIS A 192 -14.32 -19.85 1.67
N GLN A 193 -14.08 -18.55 1.71
CA GLN A 193 -12.99 -17.94 2.47
C GLN A 193 -13.24 -18.06 3.98
N LYS A 194 -14.49 -17.89 4.44
CA LYS A 194 -14.89 -18.13 5.83
C LYS A 194 -14.64 -19.57 6.25
N LEU A 195 -14.95 -20.54 5.37
CA LEU A 195 -14.70 -21.96 5.64
C LEU A 195 -13.21 -22.29 5.72
N ILE A 196 -12.39 -21.75 4.81
CA ILE A 196 -10.93 -21.92 4.86
C ILE A 196 -10.38 -21.33 6.16
N ASN A 197 -10.80 -20.12 6.54
CA ASN A 197 -10.35 -19.49 7.78
C ASN A 197 -10.78 -20.29 9.01
N ALA A 198 -12.03 -20.77 9.05
CA ALA A 198 -12.54 -21.61 10.13
C ALA A 198 -11.73 -22.91 10.28
N LEU A 199 -11.42 -23.61 9.18
CA LEU A 199 -10.59 -24.81 9.19
C LEU A 199 -9.15 -24.51 9.60
N THR A 200 -8.60 -23.37 9.20
CA THR A 200 -7.23 -22.94 9.52
C THR A 200 -7.08 -22.50 10.99
N THR A 201 -8.18 -22.30 11.74
CA THR A 201 -8.09 -22.06 13.20
C THR A 201 -7.54 -23.28 13.96
N VAL A 202 -7.69 -24.48 13.39
CA VAL A 202 -7.13 -25.71 13.96
C VAL A 202 -5.63 -25.73 13.69
N ARG A 203 -4.81 -25.72 14.75
CA ARG A 203 -3.33 -25.62 14.68
C ARG A 203 -2.65 -26.59 13.69
N SER A 204 -3.26 -27.72 13.38
CA SER A 204 -2.71 -28.74 12.47
C SER A 204 -3.10 -28.58 11.00
N VAL A 205 -3.97 -27.63 10.67
CA VAL A 205 -4.56 -27.48 9.32
C VAL A 205 -4.07 -26.18 8.69
N ASN A 206 -3.42 -26.29 7.53
CA ASN A 206 -2.98 -25.13 6.75
C ASN A 206 -4.05 -24.71 5.73
N LYS A 207 -3.88 -23.52 5.11
CA LYS A 207 -4.78 -23.04 4.04
C LYS A 207 -4.88 -24.03 2.87
N THR A 208 -3.76 -24.64 2.47
CA THR A 208 -3.71 -25.67 1.42
C THR A 208 -4.51 -26.90 1.82
N ASP A 209 -4.37 -27.34 3.07
CA ASP A 209 -5.07 -28.50 3.61
C ASP A 209 -6.59 -28.24 3.65
N ALA A 210 -7.00 -27.05 4.11
CA ALA A 210 -8.40 -26.64 4.14
C ALA A 210 -9.01 -26.59 2.73
N MET A 211 -8.26 -26.10 1.74
CA MET A 211 -8.71 -26.08 0.34
C MET A 211 -8.87 -27.50 -0.22
N THR A 212 -7.92 -28.40 0.07
CA THR A 212 -8.00 -29.81 -0.33
C THR A 212 -9.16 -30.55 0.34
N LEU A 213 -9.43 -30.28 1.61
CA LEU A 213 -10.56 -30.87 2.33
C LEU A 213 -11.89 -30.38 1.73
N LEU A 214 -12.01 -29.09 1.43
CA LEU A 214 -13.21 -28.53 0.81
C LEU A 214 -13.41 -29.04 -0.63
N SER A 215 -12.34 -29.25 -1.40
CA SER A 215 -12.46 -29.80 -2.76
C SER A 215 -12.77 -31.29 -2.77
N THR A 216 -12.30 -32.05 -1.78
CA THR A 216 -12.50 -33.51 -1.69
C THR A 216 -13.87 -33.88 -1.11
N PHE A 217 -14.29 -33.21 -0.03
CA PHE A 217 -15.54 -33.52 0.66
C PHE A 217 -16.71 -32.62 0.25
N GLY A 218 -16.45 -31.47 -0.40
CA GLY A 218 -17.47 -30.56 -0.90
C GLY A 218 -18.13 -29.72 0.20
N THR A 219 -18.73 -30.35 1.20
CA THR A 219 -19.42 -29.64 2.30
C THR A 219 -18.66 -29.73 3.63
N PHE A 220 -18.82 -28.71 4.46
CA PHE A 220 -18.24 -28.70 5.81
C PHE A 220 -18.85 -29.79 6.70
N LYS A 221 -20.11 -30.15 6.46
CA LYS A 221 -20.79 -31.24 7.16
C LYS A 221 -20.09 -32.57 6.90
N ASP A 222 -19.77 -32.85 5.64
CA ASP A 222 -19.10 -34.10 5.25
C ASP A 222 -17.69 -34.20 5.85
N ILE A 223 -17.00 -33.05 6.04
CA ILE A 223 -15.70 -33.01 6.74
C ILE A 223 -15.85 -33.34 8.23
N ILE A 224 -16.95 -32.91 8.88
CA ILE A 224 -17.20 -33.20 10.30
C ILE A 224 -17.57 -34.68 10.48
N GLU A 225 -18.42 -35.24 9.62
CA GLU A 225 -18.88 -36.63 9.75
C GLU A 225 -17.83 -37.66 9.27
N ALA A 226 -16.78 -37.22 8.56
CA ALA A 226 -15.75 -38.10 8.02
C ALA A 226 -14.88 -38.76 9.12
N PRO A 227 -14.61 -40.08 9.02
CA PRO A 227 -13.70 -40.75 9.93
C PRO A 227 -12.24 -40.29 9.68
N SER A 228 -11.41 -40.38 10.72
CA SER A 228 -9.99 -40.00 10.63
C SER A 228 -9.21 -40.71 9.52
N ALA A 229 -9.61 -41.93 9.16
CA ALA A 229 -9.02 -42.67 8.04
C ALA A 229 -9.30 -42.00 6.68
N SER A 230 -10.54 -41.55 6.42
CA SER A 230 -10.92 -40.89 5.17
C SER A 230 -10.27 -39.52 5.04
N LEU A 231 -10.15 -38.78 6.15
CA LEU A 231 -9.42 -37.52 6.18
C LEU A 231 -7.95 -37.72 5.80
N ALA A 232 -7.31 -38.80 6.28
CA ALA A 232 -5.91 -39.12 5.98
C ALA A 232 -5.63 -39.53 4.53
N LEU A 233 -6.67 -39.85 3.74
CA LEU A 233 -6.55 -40.14 2.31
C LEU A 233 -6.42 -38.87 1.47
N CYS A 234 -6.68 -37.69 2.04
CA CYS A 234 -6.54 -36.43 1.31
C CYS A 234 -5.07 -36.13 1.02
N PRO A 235 -4.73 -35.69 -0.21
CA PRO A 235 -3.34 -35.44 -0.59
C PRO A 235 -2.72 -34.35 0.30
N GLY A 236 -1.58 -34.67 0.91
CA GLY A 236 -0.88 -33.77 1.84
C GLY A 236 -1.46 -33.71 3.27
N PHE A 237 -2.54 -34.45 3.54
CA PHE A 237 -3.18 -34.52 4.84
C PHE A 237 -2.82 -35.83 5.58
N GLY A 238 -1.72 -35.79 6.33
CA GLY A 238 -1.23 -36.98 7.04
C GLY A 238 -2.14 -37.46 8.18
N PRO A 239 -1.92 -38.70 8.67
CA PRO A 239 -2.76 -39.33 9.70
C PRO A 239 -2.78 -38.57 11.03
N GLN A 240 -1.66 -37.93 11.40
CA GLN A 240 -1.60 -37.10 12.60
C GLN A 240 -2.46 -35.83 12.50
N LYS A 241 -2.54 -35.21 11.32
CA LYS A 241 -3.41 -34.04 11.08
C LYS A 241 -4.88 -34.48 11.12
N ALA A 242 -5.19 -35.61 10.50
CA ALA A 242 -6.52 -36.20 10.50
C ALA A 242 -7.02 -36.56 11.89
N GLN A 243 -6.19 -37.22 12.71
CA GLN A 243 -6.54 -37.55 14.08
C GLN A 243 -6.76 -36.30 14.93
N ARG A 244 -5.92 -35.27 14.79
CA ARG A 244 -6.06 -34.00 15.51
C ARG A 244 -7.30 -33.24 15.08
N LEU A 245 -7.58 -33.14 13.79
CA LEU A 245 -8.79 -32.47 13.28
C LEU A 245 -10.05 -33.19 13.79
N ASN A 246 -10.11 -34.51 13.63
CA ASN A 246 -11.24 -35.32 14.08
C ASN A 246 -11.45 -35.19 15.60
N LYS A 247 -10.36 -35.22 16.39
CA LYS A 247 -10.42 -34.99 17.83
C LYS A 247 -10.98 -33.60 18.15
N THR A 248 -10.46 -32.53 17.55
CA THR A 248 -10.91 -31.16 17.82
C THR A 248 -12.40 -30.97 17.49
N LEU A 249 -12.91 -31.62 16.43
CA LEU A 249 -14.32 -31.50 16.03
C LEU A 249 -15.28 -32.28 16.95
N HIS A 250 -14.84 -33.38 17.54
CA HIS A 250 -15.68 -34.27 18.37
C HIS A 250 -15.38 -34.20 19.87
N GLU A 251 -14.40 -33.40 20.29
CA GLU A 251 -14.08 -33.21 21.70
C GLU A 251 -15.22 -32.44 22.40
N THR A 252 -15.68 -32.97 23.53
CA THR A 252 -16.75 -32.34 24.30
C THR A 252 -16.25 -31.04 24.92
N PHE A 253 -17.00 -29.95 24.73
CA PHE A 253 -16.67 -28.65 25.33
C PHE A 253 -16.58 -28.68 26.87
N LEU A 254 -17.35 -29.58 27.50
CA LEU A 254 -17.35 -29.74 28.94
C LEU A 254 -16.30 -30.76 29.37
N ARG A 255 -15.54 -30.41 30.41
CA ARG A 255 -14.64 -31.34 31.08
C ARG A 255 -15.48 -32.46 31.69
N GLN A 256 -15.27 -33.69 31.26
CA GLN A 256 -15.92 -34.85 31.84
C GLN A 256 -15.60 -34.89 33.34
N LYS A 257 -16.63 -34.99 34.18
CA LYS A 257 -16.45 -35.18 35.63
C LYS A 257 -15.88 -36.59 35.81
N ASN A 258 -14.68 -36.69 36.37
CA ASN A 258 -14.10 -37.97 36.74
C ASN A 258 -14.99 -38.62 37.82
N THR A 259 -15.90 -39.51 37.43
CA THR A 259 -16.46 -40.52 38.33
C THR A 259 -15.33 -41.49 38.66
N LYS A 260 -14.69 -41.27 39.81
CA LYS A 260 -13.84 -42.27 40.46
C LYS A 260 -14.79 -43.30 41.06
N ASP A 261 -14.87 -44.48 40.44
CA ASP A 261 -15.26 -45.71 41.11
C ASP A 261 -14.05 -46.31 41.84
#